data_AF-A0AAV0JNU0-F1
#
_entry.id   AF-A0AAV0JNU0-F1
#
_cell.length_a   1.000
_cell.length_b   1.000
_cell.length_c   1.000
_cell.angle_alpha   90.00
_cell.angle_beta   90.00
_cell.angle_gamma   90.00
#
_symmetry.space_group_name_H-M   'P 1'
#
loop_
_entity.id
_entity.type
_entity.pdbx_description
1 polymer ?
#
loop_
_entity_poly.entity_id
_entity_poly.type
_entity_poly.pdbx_seq_one_letter_code
_entity_poly.pdbx_strand_id
1 'polypeptide(L)'
;MTDCKFLFSNGVISSSPDVPAVATLLQSDPGAYTTTRTHSDGACILFWERHLRRLSNSARILLSRSPRLLFKPEKSEISFPPSFVESSAWDSTVKSLVKDSVDQVLPIALREAKRKEGEELAITTLVSGNAQKVRGIESVIGADSVAEVLDIYVHLAGYVPPAFGRPESAARLAVVGRGRRVAEAKYSDWVRWGGNVCRSLLSLWCSTFCLNGMFQGGNCFSG
;
A
#
# COMPACT_ATOMS: atom_id res chain seq x y z
N MET A 1 20.22 16.54 -5.43
CA MET A 1 19.04 15.84 -4.87
C MET A 1 19.00 16.12 -3.38
N THR A 2 17.84 16.28 -2.74
CA THR A 2 17.79 16.26 -1.28
C THR A 2 17.92 14.83 -0.80
N ASP A 3 18.84 14.60 0.14
CA ASP A 3 18.86 13.38 0.94
C ASP A 3 17.86 13.47 2.11
N CYS A 4 16.97 14.47 2.10
CA CYS A 4 15.95 14.69 3.14
C CYS A 4 14.87 13.62 2.99
N LYS A 5 14.97 12.61 3.86
CA LYS A 5 14.00 11.55 4.03
C LYS A 5 13.39 11.68 5.42
N PHE A 6 12.11 11.41 5.53
CA PHE A 6 11.40 11.33 6.81
C PHE A 6 10.72 9.97 6.91
N LEU A 7 10.68 9.44 8.12
CA LEU A 7 9.91 8.25 8.45
C LEU A 7 9.09 8.54 9.69
N PHE A 8 7.77 8.50 9.56
CA PHE A 8 6.88 8.31 10.69
C PHE A 8 6.72 6.82 10.94
N SER A 9 6.86 6.39 12.19
CA SER A 9 6.62 5.03 12.64
C SER A 9 5.94 5.07 14.00
N ASN A 10 4.64 4.75 14.06
CA ASN A 10 3.87 4.64 15.30
C ASN A 10 4.04 5.82 16.29
N GLY A 11 4.00 7.05 15.78
CA GLY A 11 4.12 8.27 16.60
C GLY A 11 5.54 8.81 16.73
N VAL A 12 6.56 8.08 16.25
CA VAL A 12 7.95 8.56 16.21
C VAL A 12 8.28 9.06 14.82
N ILE A 13 8.87 10.26 14.75
CA ILE A 13 9.34 10.87 13.50
C ILE A 13 10.87 10.83 13.49
N SER A 14 11.44 10.18 12.48
CA SER A 14 12.87 10.16 12.18
C SER A 14 13.15 10.93 10.90
N SER A 15 14.32 11.55 10.80
CA SER A 15 14.81 12.23 9.60
C SER A 15 16.20 11.72 9.20
N SER A 16 16.62 12.06 7.98
CA SER A 16 17.98 11.76 7.47
C SER A 16 19.08 12.14 8.48
N PRO A 17 20.16 11.34 8.63
CA PRO A 17 20.57 10.18 7.81
C PRO A 17 19.94 8.84 8.21
N ASP A 18 19.24 8.77 9.35
CA ASP A 18 18.80 7.51 9.98
C ASP A 18 17.62 6.83 9.26
N VAL A 19 17.04 7.48 8.26
CA VAL A 19 15.89 6.97 7.51
C VAL A 19 16.36 6.08 6.35
N PRO A 20 15.95 4.80 6.29
CA PRO A 20 16.33 3.91 5.20
C PRO A 20 15.68 4.31 3.86
N ALA A 21 16.17 3.72 2.77
CA ALA A 21 15.50 3.82 1.48
C ALA A 21 14.10 3.17 1.54
N VAL A 22 13.15 3.67 0.74
CA VAL A 22 11.78 3.11 0.70
C VAL A 22 11.78 1.63 0.34
N ALA A 23 12.69 1.20 -0.53
CA ALA A 23 12.84 -0.22 -0.90
C ALA A 23 13.26 -1.06 0.31
N THR A 24 14.19 -0.56 1.13
CA THR A 24 14.65 -1.23 2.36
C THR A 24 13.51 -1.34 3.37
N LEU A 25 12.72 -0.27 3.58
CA LEU A 25 11.54 -0.29 4.45
C LEU A 25 10.52 -1.36 4.01
N LEU A 26 10.19 -1.39 2.72
CA LEU A 26 9.23 -2.38 2.19
C LEU A 26 9.80 -3.80 2.21
N GLN A 27 11.13 -3.96 2.14
CA GLN A 27 11.78 -5.26 2.27
C GLN A 27 11.86 -5.73 3.73
N SER A 28 12.02 -4.82 4.70
CA SER A 28 12.12 -5.16 6.13
C SER A 28 10.77 -5.47 6.76
N ASP A 29 9.71 -4.79 6.33
CA ASP A 29 8.43 -4.83 7.02
C ASP A 29 7.32 -5.41 6.12
N PRO A 30 6.66 -6.52 6.52
CA PRO A 30 5.48 -7.03 5.82
C PRO A 30 4.32 -6.06 5.98
N GLY A 31 3.46 -5.98 4.97
CA GLY A 31 2.26 -5.16 5.06
C GLY A 31 1.71 -4.73 3.71
N ALA A 32 0.55 -4.08 3.75
CA ALA A 32 -0.03 -3.44 2.58
C ALA A 32 0.55 -2.04 2.38
N TYR A 33 0.83 -1.64 1.15
CA TYR A 33 1.40 -0.31 0.90
C TYR A 33 0.80 0.42 -0.29
N THR A 34 0.87 1.74 -0.24
CA THR A 34 0.52 2.65 -1.33
C THR A 34 1.58 3.73 -1.46
N THR A 35 1.76 4.24 -2.67
CA THR A 35 2.67 5.36 -2.93
C THR A 35 1.91 6.40 -3.73
N THR A 36 1.93 7.63 -3.26
CA THR A 36 1.43 8.82 -3.95
C THR A 36 2.50 9.92 -3.87
N ARG A 37 2.18 11.12 -4.31
CA ARG A 37 3.04 12.29 -4.21
C ARG A 37 2.24 13.55 -3.92
N THR A 38 2.95 14.54 -3.40
CA THR A 38 2.43 15.91 -3.37
C THR A 38 2.40 16.51 -4.78
N HIS A 39 1.62 17.57 -4.93
CA HIS A 39 1.54 18.38 -6.14
C HIS A 39 1.24 19.84 -5.77
N SER A 40 1.56 20.75 -6.70
CA SER A 40 1.38 22.18 -6.53
C SER A 40 2.11 22.68 -5.28
N ASP A 41 3.42 22.37 -5.18
CA ASP A 41 4.31 22.80 -4.10
C ASP A 41 3.86 22.32 -2.72
N GLY A 42 3.35 21.08 -2.66
CA GLY A 42 2.82 20.53 -1.41
C GLY A 42 1.39 20.94 -1.06
N ALA A 43 0.69 21.72 -1.90
CA ALA A 43 -0.66 22.18 -1.60
C ALA A 43 -1.70 21.04 -1.60
N CYS A 44 -1.46 19.96 -2.36
CA CYS A 44 -2.34 18.80 -2.36
C CYS A 44 -1.58 17.47 -2.52
N ILE A 45 -2.25 16.37 -2.19
CA ILE A 45 -1.76 15.00 -2.41
C ILE A 45 -2.56 14.39 -3.55
N LEU A 46 -1.87 13.89 -4.58
CA LEU A 46 -2.55 13.36 -5.76
C LEU A 46 -3.37 12.10 -5.45
N PHE A 47 -4.63 12.09 -5.91
CA PHE A 47 -5.55 10.96 -5.80
C PHE A 47 -5.67 10.37 -4.38
N TRP A 48 -5.54 11.20 -3.34
CA TRP A 48 -5.42 10.77 -1.95
C TRP A 48 -6.47 9.72 -1.54
N GLU A 49 -7.74 10.04 -1.73
CA GLU A 49 -8.87 9.14 -1.41
C GLU A 49 -8.78 7.78 -2.10
N ARG A 50 -8.30 7.76 -3.35
CA ARG A 50 -8.11 6.53 -4.12
C ARG A 50 -6.97 5.69 -3.53
N HIS A 51 -5.87 6.33 -3.14
CA HIS A 51 -4.74 5.65 -2.53
C HIS A 51 -5.09 5.07 -1.16
N LEU A 52 -5.82 5.82 -0.33
CA LEU A 52 -6.31 5.35 0.97
C LEU A 52 -7.26 4.16 0.85
N ARG A 53 -8.26 4.24 -0.05
CA ARG A 53 -9.18 3.12 -0.30
C ARG A 53 -8.45 1.87 -0.77
N ARG A 54 -7.46 2.03 -1.65
CA ARG A 54 -6.64 0.91 -2.14
C ARG A 54 -5.80 0.30 -1.02
N LEU A 55 -5.24 1.12 -0.14
CA LEU A 55 -4.44 0.68 1.01
C LEU A 55 -5.30 -0.11 1.99
N SER A 56 -6.43 0.46 2.43
CA SER A 56 -7.41 -0.19 3.32
C SER A 56 -7.89 -1.53 2.77
N ASN A 57 -8.27 -1.58 1.49
CA ASN A 57 -8.69 -2.83 0.84
C ASN A 57 -7.56 -3.85 0.76
N SER A 58 -6.34 -3.42 0.43
CA SER A 58 -5.19 -4.32 0.36
C SER A 58 -4.91 -4.93 1.73
N ALA A 59 -4.88 -4.13 2.79
CA ALA A 59 -4.68 -4.60 4.14
C ALA A 59 -5.77 -5.59 4.58
N ARG A 60 -7.06 -5.30 4.28
CA ARG A 60 -8.17 -6.22 4.57
C ARG A 60 -8.04 -7.56 3.84
N ILE A 61 -7.63 -7.54 2.58
CA ILE A 61 -7.42 -8.76 1.78
C ILE A 61 -6.25 -9.58 2.34
N LEU A 62 -5.16 -8.93 2.76
CA LEU A 62 -4.06 -9.64 3.40
C LEU A 62 -4.51 -10.27 4.72
N LEU A 63 -5.22 -9.52 5.55
CA LEU A 63 -5.79 -10.01 6.80
C LEU A 63 -6.70 -11.23 6.58
N SER A 64 -7.54 -11.23 5.54
CA SER A 64 -8.49 -12.33 5.29
C SER A 64 -7.87 -13.55 4.62
N ARG A 65 -6.94 -13.35 3.67
CA ARG A 65 -6.42 -14.45 2.83
C ARG A 65 -5.03 -14.92 3.21
N SER A 66 -4.19 -14.05 3.74
CA SER A 66 -2.77 -14.35 4.02
C SER A 66 -2.23 -13.46 5.14
N PRO A 67 -2.70 -13.62 6.40
CA PRO A 67 -2.31 -12.75 7.50
C PRO A 67 -0.78 -12.65 7.68
N ARG A 68 -0.04 -13.70 7.35
CA ARG A 68 1.44 -13.73 7.37
C ARG A 68 2.10 -12.64 6.50
N LEU A 69 1.39 -12.09 5.51
CA LEU A 69 1.87 -11.01 4.65
C LEU A 69 1.53 -9.61 5.21
N LEU A 70 0.65 -9.53 6.21
CA LEU A 70 0.32 -8.30 6.91
C LEU A 70 1.09 -8.17 8.22
N PHE A 71 1.25 -9.28 8.95
CA PHE A 71 1.89 -9.32 10.25
C PHE A 71 3.34 -9.80 10.14
N LYS A 72 4.23 -9.24 10.97
CA LYS A 72 5.58 -9.79 11.11
C LYS A 72 5.50 -11.26 11.53
N PRO A 73 6.30 -12.15 10.91
CA PRO A 73 6.28 -13.57 11.26
C PRO A 73 6.81 -13.74 12.68
N GLU A 74 5.90 -13.92 13.64
CA GLU A 74 6.23 -14.44 14.96
C GLU A 74 6.13 -15.98 14.96
N LYS A 75 6.69 -16.61 15.99
CA LYS A 75 6.75 -18.08 16.15
C LYS A 75 5.36 -18.76 16.26
N SER A 76 4.26 -18.00 16.21
CA SER A 76 2.90 -18.50 16.45
C SER A 76 1.97 -18.13 15.29
N GLU A 77 1.09 -19.07 14.92
CA GLU A 77 0.03 -18.78 13.96
C GLU A 77 -0.96 -17.80 14.57
N ILE A 78 -1.13 -16.66 13.89
CA ILE A 78 -2.07 -15.62 14.33
C ILE A 78 -3.43 -15.95 13.73
N SER A 79 -4.40 -16.23 14.59
CA SER A 79 -5.80 -16.40 14.21
C SER A 79 -6.56 -15.11 14.51
N PHE A 80 -7.37 -14.65 13.57
CA PHE A 80 -8.24 -13.50 13.74
C PHE A 80 -9.69 -13.97 13.77
N PRO A 81 -10.51 -13.48 14.73
CA PRO A 81 -11.93 -13.78 14.70
C PRO A 81 -12.56 -13.18 13.42
N PRO A 82 -13.55 -13.84 12.79
CA PRO A 82 -14.19 -13.33 11.57
C PRO A 82 -14.73 -11.91 11.71
N SER A 83 -15.25 -11.58 12.90
CA SER A 83 -15.72 -10.24 13.26
C SER A 83 -14.62 -9.16 13.19
N PHE A 84 -13.33 -9.53 13.31
CA PHE A 84 -12.20 -8.62 13.11
C PHE A 84 -12.03 -8.25 11.65
N VAL A 85 -12.04 -9.28 10.79
CA VAL A 85 -11.86 -9.17 9.35
C VAL A 85 -13.01 -8.40 8.71
N GLU A 86 -14.22 -8.65 9.20
CA GLU A 86 -15.48 -8.06 8.70
C GLU A 86 -15.87 -6.78 9.43
N SER A 87 -15.02 -6.28 10.32
CA SER A 87 -15.29 -5.05 11.06
C SER A 87 -15.65 -3.90 10.12
N SER A 88 -16.82 -3.31 10.35
CA SER A 88 -17.30 -2.13 9.62
C SER A 88 -16.42 -0.91 9.88
N ALA A 89 -15.77 -0.86 11.05
CA ALA A 89 -14.88 0.23 11.43
C ALA A 89 -13.52 0.19 10.69
N TRP A 90 -13.13 -0.94 10.11
CA TRP A 90 -11.81 -1.12 9.50
C TRP A 90 -11.44 -0.01 8.50
N ASP A 91 -12.34 0.29 7.55
CA ASP A 91 -12.01 1.26 6.50
C ASP A 91 -11.85 2.68 7.05
N SER A 92 -12.75 3.10 7.95
CA SER A 92 -12.64 4.39 8.62
C SER A 92 -11.40 4.47 9.52
N THR A 93 -11.09 3.41 10.26
CA THR A 93 -9.94 3.38 11.17
C THR A 93 -8.62 3.45 10.40
N VAL A 94 -8.43 2.61 9.37
CA VAL A 94 -7.20 2.66 8.56
C VAL A 94 -7.01 4.03 7.91
N LYS A 95 -8.10 4.62 7.38
CA LYS A 95 -8.06 5.96 6.79
C LYS A 95 -7.69 7.04 7.79
N SER A 96 -8.30 7.03 8.99
CA SER A 96 -8.01 8.00 10.04
C SER A 96 -6.55 7.90 10.47
N LEU A 97 -6.09 6.69 10.83
CA LEU A 97 -4.72 6.47 11.30
C LEU A 97 -3.67 6.94 10.29
N VAL A 98 -3.86 6.62 9.02
CA VAL A 98 -2.95 7.05 7.96
C VAL A 98 -3.00 8.55 7.77
N LYS A 99 -4.20 9.15 7.77
CA LYS A 99 -4.35 10.60 7.66
C LYS A 99 -3.67 11.31 8.83
N ASP A 100 -3.93 10.89 10.05
CA ASP A 100 -3.35 11.46 11.27
C ASP A 100 -1.81 11.33 11.27
N SER A 101 -1.30 10.19 10.78
CA SER A 101 0.14 9.97 10.62
C SER A 101 0.76 10.89 9.58
N VAL A 102 0.12 11.05 8.41
CA VAL A 102 0.58 11.95 7.34
C VAL A 102 0.53 13.40 7.80
N ASP A 103 -0.53 13.82 8.48
CA ASP A 103 -0.71 15.19 8.98
C ASP A 103 0.36 15.59 10.01
N GLN A 104 0.93 14.61 10.73
CA GLN A 104 2.05 14.86 11.65
C GLN A 104 3.38 15.09 10.91
N VAL A 105 3.71 14.26 9.93
CA VAL A 105 5.05 14.28 9.30
C VAL A 105 5.13 15.18 8.06
N LEU A 106 4.04 15.33 7.31
CA LEU A 106 4.04 16.07 6.03
C LEU A 106 4.36 17.56 6.20
N PRO A 107 3.80 18.31 7.18
CA PRO A 107 4.14 19.72 7.35
C PRO A 107 5.62 19.93 7.68
N ILE A 108 6.24 19.00 8.40
CA ILE A 108 7.68 19.04 8.72
C ILE A 108 8.49 18.85 7.45
N ALA A 109 8.19 17.80 6.67
CA ALA A 109 8.88 17.51 5.43
C ALA A 109 8.71 18.62 4.39
N LEU A 110 7.52 19.21 4.27
CA LEU A 110 7.26 20.33 3.35
C LEU A 110 8.02 21.60 3.74
N ARG A 111 8.21 21.90 5.02
CA ARG A 111 9.04 23.05 5.44
C ARG A 111 10.50 22.87 5.01
N GLU A 112 11.00 21.65 5.09
CA GLU A 112 12.36 21.31 4.69
C GLU A 112 12.51 21.28 3.15
N ALA A 113 11.50 20.74 2.45
CA ALA A 113 11.46 20.69 0.98
C ALA A 113 11.32 22.09 0.36
N LYS A 114 10.48 22.98 0.92
CA LYS A 114 10.28 24.36 0.44
C LYS A 114 11.54 25.22 0.45
N ARG A 115 12.60 24.81 1.15
CA ARG A 115 13.92 25.44 1.00
C ARG A 115 14.50 25.24 -0.41
N LYS A 116 13.90 24.37 -1.22
CA LYS A 116 14.18 24.13 -2.63
C LYS A 116 12.89 24.28 -3.41
N GLU A 117 12.78 25.39 -4.11
CA GLU A 117 11.61 25.79 -4.90
C GLU A 117 11.17 24.67 -5.84
N GLY A 118 9.90 24.24 -5.74
CA GLY A 118 9.30 23.24 -6.64
C GLY A 118 9.55 21.77 -6.33
N GLU A 119 10.20 21.40 -5.22
CA GLU A 119 10.44 19.99 -4.88
C GLU A 119 9.19 19.33 -4.28
N GLU A 120 8.57 18.43 -5.06
CA GLU A 120 7.47 17.58 -4.59
C GLU A 120 8.01 16.39 -3.76
N LEU A 121 7.16 15.82 -2.91
CA LEU A 121 7.47 14.68 -2.06
C LEU A 121 6.73 13.43 -2.51
N ALA A 122 7.44 12.30 -2.58
CA ALA A 122 6.85 10.99 -2.67
C ALA A 122 6.40 10.56 -1.27
N ILE A 123 5.15 10.12 -1.15
CA ILE A 123 4.54 9.65 0.09
C ILE A 123 4.30 8.16 -0.07
N THR A 124 5.06 7.33 0.64
CA THR A 124 4.80 5.89 0.72
C THR A 124 4.27 5.54 2.10
N THR A 125 3.05 5.03 2.14
CA THR A 125 2.43 4.54 3.38
C THR A 125 2.43 3.02 3.36
N LEU A 126 2.89 2.42 4.45
CA LEU A 126 2.83 0.98 4.72
C LEU A 126 1.99 0.76 5.99
N VAL A 127 1.01 -0.13 5.89
CA VAL A 127 0.19 -0.63 6.99
C VAL A 127 0.62 -2.05 7.27
N SER A 128 1.16 -2.27 8.48
CA SER A 128 1.58 -3.57 8.98
C SER A 128 0.73 -3.97 10.17
N GLY A 129 0.78 -5.23 10.55
CA GLY A 129 0.12 -5.77 11.73
C GLY A 129 1.11 -6.11 12.84
N ASN A 130 0.72 -5.81 14.09
CA ASN A 130 1.49 -6.10 15.29
C ASN A 130 0.94 -7.33 16.01
N ALA A 131 1.59 -8.49 15.82
CA ALA A 131 1.15 -9.77 16.36
C ALA A 131 1.04 -9.81 17.89
N GLN A 132 1.88 -9.04 18.59
CA GLN A 132 1.91 -8.99 20.06
C GLN A 132 0.64 -8.35 20.62
N LYS A 133 0.15 -7.31 19.93
CA LYS A 133 -1.06 -6.58 20.31
C LYS A 133 -2.35 -7.36 19.98
N VAL A 134 -2.29 -8.34 19.08
CA VAL A 134 -3.45 -9.20 18.75
C VAL A 134 -3.88 -10.08 19.93
N ARG A 135 -2.93 -10.52 20.78
CA ARG A 135 -3.20 -11.46 21.88
C ARG A 135 -4.04 -10.85 23.02
N GLY A 136 -4.18 -9.52 23.07
CA GLY A 136 -4.92 -8.81 24.12
C GLY A 136 -6.37 -8.45 23.76
N ILE A 137 -6.85 -8.77 22.56
CA ILE A 137 -8.21 -8.38 22.14
C ILE A 137 -9.25 -9.34 22.72
N GLU A 138 -9.91 -8.93 23.81
CA GLU A 138 -11.06 -9.63 24.37
C GLU A 138 -12.38 -9.15 23.73
N SER A 139 -12.89 -9.97 22.80
CA SER A 139 -14.29 -10.09 22.34
C SER A 139 -15.02 -8.89 21.68
N VAL A 140 -14.79 -7.64 22.07
CA VAL A 140 -15.46 -6.48 21.44
C VAL A 140 -14.53 -5.87 20.41
N ILE A 141 -14.91 -6.05 19.15
CA ILE A 141 -14.13 -5.58 18.01
C ILE A 141 -14.68 -4.23 17.58
N GLY A 142 -13.99 -3.19 18.01
CA GLY A 142 -14.29 -1.80 17.68
C GLY A 142 -13.20 -1.14 16.83
N ALA A 143 -13.36 0.16 16.63
CA ALA A 143 -12.32 0.99 15.99
C ALA A 143 -10.99 0.93 16.76
N ASP A 144 -11.06 0.93 18.09
CA ASP A 144 -9.89 0.89 18.98
C ASP A 144 -9.11 -0.41 18.81
N SER A 145 -9.79 -1.56 18.74
CA SER A 145 -9.17 -2.87 18.53
C SER A 145 -8.44 -2.94 17.19
N VAL A 146 -9.01 -2.34 16.13
CA VAL A 146 -8.36 -2.27 14.81
C VAL A 146 -7.14 -1.36 14.86
N ALA A 147 -7.24 -0.22 15.56
CA ALA A 147 -6.14 0.72 15.67
C ALA A 147 -4.96 0.17 16.45
N GLU A 148 -5.22 -0.57 17.53
CA GLU A 148 -4.17 -1.15 18.36
C GLU A 148 -3.31 -2.14 17.58
N VAL A 149 -3.90 -3.03 16.77
CA VAL A 149 -3.14 -4.08 16.09
C VAL A 149 -2.41 -3.63 14.83
N LEU A 150 -2.65 -2.40 14.37
CA LEU A 150 -2.02 -1.89 13.15
C LEU A 150 -0.85 -0.99 13.50
N ASP A 151 0.27 -1.22 12.81
CA ASP A 151 1.42 -0.34 12.83
C ASP A 151 1.45 0.46 11.51
N ILE A 152 1.63 1.77 11.61
CA ILE A 152 1.60 2.70 10.47
C ILE A 152 2.99 3.29 10.24
N TYR A 153 3.46 3.14 9.00
CA TYR A 153 4.69 3.73 8.52
C TYR A 153 4.40 4.72 7.40
N VAL A 154 4.90 5.95 7.51
CA VAL A 154 4.83 6.95 6.44
C VAL A 154 6.25 7.38 6.08
N HIS A 155 6.69 6.98 4.90
CA HIS A 155 7.97 7.38 4.33
C HIS A 155 7.77 8.55 3.37
N LEU A 156 8.54 9.63 3.59
CA LEU A 156 8.58 10.79 2.73
C LEU A 156 9.99 10.97 2.18
N ALA A 157 10.09 11.21 0.88
CA ALA A 157 11.35 11.54 0.21
C ALA A 157 11.10 12.47 -0.98
N GLY A 158 12.12 13.21 -1.41
CA GLY A 158 12.05 14.02 -2.63
C GLY A 158 11.58 13.19 -3.84
N TYR A 159 10.57 13.68 -4.53
CA TYR A 159 10.05 13.10 -5.76
C TYR A 159 10.68 13.81 -6.96
N VAL A 160 11.54 13.09 -7.66
CA VAL A 160 12.01 13.50 -8.98
C VAL A 160 11.17 12.74 -10.00
N PRO A 161 10.31 13.42 -10.80
CA PRO A 161 9.63 12.75 -11.90
C PRO A 161 10.68 12.10 -12.80
N PRO A 162 10.54 10.80 -13.16
CA PRO A 162 11.38 10.24 -14.19
C PRO A 162 11.20 11.11 -15.44
N ALA A 163 12.29 11.63 -16.01
CA ALA A 163 12.23 12.43 -17.23
C ALA A 163 11.73 11.54 -18.37
N PHE A 164 10.42 11.49 -18.57
CA PHE A 164 9.82 10.82 -19.71
C PHE A 164 9.74 11.84 -20.86
N GLY A 165 10.65 11.70 -21.82
CA GLY A 165 10.70 12.52 -23.03
C GLY A 165 11.37 13.88 -22.86
N ARG A 166 11.50 14.61 -23.97
CA ARG A 166 12.02 15.98 -24.01
C ARG A 166 11.18 16.90 -23.09
N PRO A 167 11.75 17.96 -22.50
CA PRO A 167 11.05 18.88 -21.59
C PRO A 167 9.71 19.40 -22.11
N GLU A 168 9.57 19.52 -23.44
CA GLU A 168 8.37 20.00 -24.14
C GLU A 168 7.28 18.91 -24.36
N SER A 169 7.52 17.65 -24.00
CA SER A 169 6.65 16.50 -24.32
C SER A 169 6.40 15.57 -23.12
N ALA A 170 6.38 16.12 -21.90
CA ALA A 170 6.24 15.36 -20.65
C ALA A 170 4.82 14.83 -20.36
N ALA A 171 3.90 14.89 -21.32
CA ALA A 171 2.59 14.27 -21.23
C ALA A 171 2.40 13.27 -22.36
N ARG A 172 2.77 12.01 -22.14
CA ARG A 172 2.23 10.89 -22.92
C ARG A 172 1.56 9.91 -21.97
N LEU A 173 0.32 10.29 -21.63
CA LEU A 173 -0.82 9.45 -21.36
C LEU A 173 -0.48 7.98 -21.05
N ALA A 174 -0.52 7.60 -19.77
CA ALA A 174 -0.59 6.19 -19.40
C ALA A 174 -1.97 5.66 -19.83
N VAL A 175 -2.08 5.15 -21.06
CA VAL A 175 -3.30 4.51 -21.54
C VAL A 175 -3.43 3.16 -20.84
N VAL A 176 -4.45 3.04 -20.00
CA VAL A 176 -4.83 1.74 -19.44
C VAL A 176 -5.56 0.98 -20.55
N GLY A 177 -4.89 0.03 -21.20
CA GLY A 177 -5.53 -0.83 -22.21
C GLY A 177 -6.69 -1.62 -21.60
N ARG A 178 -7.77 -1.84 -22.37
CA ARG A 178 -8.87 -2.73 -21.99
C ARG A 178 -8.31 -4.13 -21.67
N GLY A 179 -8.65 -4.68 -20.51
CA GLY A 179 -8.28 -6.05 -20.10
C GLY A 179 -7.30 -6.16 -18.93
N ARG A 180 -6.66 -5.08 -18.46
CA ARG A 180 -5.91 -5.15 -17.20
C ARG A 180 -6.87 -5.19 -16.01
N ARG A 181 -6.94 -6.35 -15.34
CA ARG A 181 -7.59 -6.42 -14.03
C ARG A 181 -6.67 -5.75 -13.00
N VAL A 182 -7.23 -4.83 -12.22
CA VAL A 182 -6.50 -4.16 -11.13
C VAL A 182 -6.13 -5.24 -10.11
N ALA A 183 -4.86 -5.28 -9.70
CA ALA A 183 -4.46 -6.20 -8.65
C ALA A 183 -5.26 -5.94 -7.37
N GLU A 184 -5.83 -7.02 -6.83
CA GLU A 184 -6.76 -6.99 -5.70
C GLU A 184 -6.10 -6.42 -4.43
N ALA A 185 -4.81 -6.72 -4.22
CA ALA A 185 -4.01 -6.18 -3.12
C ALA A 185 -2.61 -5.76 -3.58
N LYS A 186 -2.03 -4.74 -2.92
CA LYS A 186 -0.63 -4.30 -3.07
C LYS A 186 0.08 -4.42 -1.73
N TYR A 187 1.14 -5.23 -1.67
CA TYR A 187 1.81 -5.60 -0.43
C TYR A 187 3.33 -5.72 -0.59
N SER A 188 4.05 -5.55 0.51
CA SER A 188 5.47 -5.22 0.51
C SER A 188 6.38 -6.37 0.01
N ASP A 189 5.98 -7.64 0.18
CA ASP A 189 6.66 -8.81 -0.40
C ASP A 189 6.79 -8.74 -1.93
N TRP A 190 5.93 -7.99 -2.64
CA TRP A 190 6.13 -7.75 -4.08
C TRP A 190 7.47 -7.11 -4.39
N VAL A 191 8.00 -6.30 -3.49
CA VAL A 191 9.33 -5.68 -3.62
C VAL A 191 10.44 -6.72 -3.45
N ARG A 192 10.21 -7.79 -2.68
CA ARG A 192 11.17 -8.88 -2.48
C ARG A 192 11.29 -9.76 -3.73
N TRP A 193 10.21 -9.94 -4.48
CA TRP A 193 10.22 -10.74 -5.72
C TRP A 193 10.45 -9.90 -6.99
N GLY A 194 10.23 -8.59 -6.92
CA GLY A 194 10.48 -7.65 -8.02
C GLY A 194 11.94 -7.52 -8.46
N GLY A 195 12.89 -8.14 -7.74
CA GLY A 195 14.28 -8.28 -8.18
C GLY A 195 14.47 -9.32 -9.29
N ASN A 196 13.58 -10.31 -9.40
CA ASN A 196 13.56 -11.32 -10.46
C ASN A 196 12.19 -12.03 -10.45
N VAL A 197 11.52 -12.08 -11.61
CA VAL A 197 10.39 -12.98 -11.95
C VAL A 197 8.98 -12.40 -11.79
N CYS A 198 8.50 -11.83 -12.90
CA CYS A 198 7.11 -11.58 -13.24
C CYS A 198 6.35 -12.89 -13.63
N ARG A 199 6.50 -14.01 -12.89
CA ARG A 199 6.05 -15.34 -13.42
C ARG A 199 5.49 -16.39 -12.47
N SER A 200 5.35 -16.21 -11.16
CA SER A 200 4.93 -17.34 -10.29
C SER A 200 3.69 -17.16 -9.39
N LEU A 201 2.94 -16.06 -9.45
CA LEU A 201 1.64 -15.93 -8.72
C LEU A 201 0.40 -15.95 -9.61
N LEU A 202 0.50 -16.54 -10.80
CA LEU A 202 -0.66 -16.86 -11.63
C LEU A 202 -1.42 -18.10 -11.13
N SER A 203 -0.92 -18.86 -10.14
CA SER A 203 -1.53 -20.13 -9.72
C SER A 203 -2.73 -20.01 -8.76
N LEU A 204 -3.01 -18.83 -8.19
CA LEU A 204 -4.23 -18.57 -7.39
C LEU A 204 -5.30 -17.78 -8.15
N TRP A 205 -5.12 -17.63 -9.47
CA TRP A 205 -6.02 -16.84 -10.33
C TRP A 205 -6.71 -17.63 -11.44
N CYS A 206 -6.69 -18.96 -11.38
CA CYS A 206 -7.28 -19.82 -12.40
C CYS A 206 -8.13 -21.00 -11.87
N SER A 207 -8.79 -20.88 -10.72
CA SER A 207 -9.60 -21.98 -10.16
C SER A 207 -11.09 -21.69 -9.97
N THR A 208 -11.66 -20.70 -10.66
CA THR A 208 -13.13 -20.49 -10.63
C THR A 208 -13.73 -20.12 -12.00
N PHE A 209 -13.05 -20.45 -13.09
CA PHE A 209 -13.61 -20.29 -14.43
C PHE A 209 -13.23 -21.45 -15.35
N CYS A 210 -13.52 -22.67 -14.90
CA CYS A 210 -13.57 -23.89 -15.71
C CYS A 210 -14.46 -24.90 -14.96
N LEU A 211 -15.77 -24.63 -14.87
CA LEU A 211 -16.83 -25.61 -14.55
C LEU A 211 -18.17 -24.87 -14.61
N ASN A 212 -18.58 -24.50 -15.84
CA ASN A 212 -19.98 -24.37 -16.30
C ASN A 212 -19.98 -23.60 -17.62
N GLY A 213 -19.90 -24.36 -18.69
CA GLY A 213 -19.92 -23.89 -20.07
C GLY A 213 -19.89 -25.07 -21.01
N MET A 214 -20.85 -26.00 -20.85
CA MET A 214 -21.17 -27.00 -21.86
C MET A 214 -21.47 -26.28 -23.18
N PHE A 215 -20.50 -26.25 -24.09
CA PHE A 215 -20.76 -26.06 -25.50
C PHE A 215 -21.15 -27.43 -26.08
N GLN A 216 -22.44 -27.61 -26.36
CA GLN A 216 -22.84 -28.56 -27.39
C GLN A 216 -22.39 -28.00 -28.74
N GLY A 217 -21.54 -28.77 -29.42
CA GLY A 217 -21.03 -28.48 -30.74
C GLY A 217 -22.08 -28.66 -31.83
N GLY A 218 -21.81 -28.05 -32.98
CA GLY A 218 -22.57 -28.22 -34.21
C GLY A 218 -21.90 -27.47 -35.35
N ASN A 219 -21.04 -28.17 -36.08
CA ASN A 219 -20.33 -27.78 -37.30
C ASN A 219 -21.25 -27.20 -38.40
N CYS A 220 -20.72 -26.33 -39.27
CA CYS A 220 -20.30 -26.70 -40.64
C CYS A 220 -20.10 -25.47 -41.56
N PHE A 221 -18.93 -25.48 -42.19
CA PHE A 221 -18.49 -24.97 -43.51
C PHE A 221 -19.40 -24.10 -44.42
N SER A 222 -18.73 -23.07 -44.96
CA SER A 222 -18.66 -22.57 -46.36
C SER A 222 -19.91 -22.23 -47.16
N GLY A 223 -19.89 -21.03 -47.75
CA GLY A 223 -20.77 -20.56 -48.81
C GLY A 223 -20.94 -19.05 -48.78
#